data_AF-H5XG29-F1
#
_entry.id   AF-H5XG29-F1
#
_cell.length_a   1.000
_cell.length_b   1.000
_cell.length_c   1.000
_cell.angle_alpha   90.00
_cell.angle_beta   90.00
_cell.angle_gamma   90.00
#
_symmetry.space_group_name_H-M   'P 1'
#
loop_
_entity.id
_entity.type
_entity.pdbx_description
1 polymer ?
#
loop_
_entity_poly.entity_id
_entity_poly.type
_entity_poly.pdbx_seq_one_letter_code
_entity_poly.pdbx_strand_id
1 'polypeptide(L)'
;MPNNRTNPDLSERPANPGERCTCGRPATVVYLTPCGEGVGYCGLSNVPRLSTCPFCGGGPHEAKCPDYRLMLDADAYGDQAEQAM
;
A
#
# COMPACT_ATOMS: atom_id res chain seq x y z
N MET A 1 -9.72 21.62 28.91
CA MET A 1 -9.65 21.64 27.44
C MET A 1 -8.81 20.46 26.96
N PRO A 2 -9.36 19.35 26.43
CA PRO A 2 -8.58 18.50 25.54
C PRO A 2 -8.83 18.99 24.11
N ASN A 3 -7.86 19.74 23.57
CA ASN A 3 -7.82 20.11 22.16
C ASN A 3 -7.42 18.88 21.34
N ASN A 4 -8.37 17.98 21.14
CA ASN A 4 -8.24 16.84 20.25
C ASN A 4 -8.38 17.35 18.81
N ARG A 5 -7.29 17.86 18.23
CA ARG A 5 -7.19 18.09 16.80
C ARG A 5 -7.02 16.74 16.09
N THR A 6 -8.02 15.88 16.20
CA THR A 6 -8.16 14.76 15.28
C THR A 6 -8.51 15.39 13.93
N ASN A 7 -7.53 15.48 13.04
CA ASN A 7 -7.75 15.88 11.67
C ASN A 7 -8.88 14.98 11.11
N PRO A 8 -10.06 15.51 10.75
CA PRO A 8 -11.23 14.69 10.44
C PRO A 8 -11.18 14.02 9.06
N ASP A 9 -10.05 14.02 8.35
CA ASP A 9 -10.04 13.72 6.92
C ASP A 9 -9.18 12.52 6.49
N LEU A 10 -8.34 11.95 7.36
CA LEU A 10 -7.60 10.72 7.05
C LEU A 10 -7.56 9.81 8.27
N SER A 11 -8.29 8.70 8.23
CA SER A 11 -8.17 7.67 9.26
C SER A 11 -6.93 6.83 8.96
N GLU A 12 -5.94 6.82 9.85
CA GLU A 12 -4.79 5.93 9.71
C GLU A 12 -4.97 4.66 10.54
N ARG A 13 -4.52 3.52 10.01
CA ARG A 13 -4.48 2.25 10.72
C ARG A 13 -3.17 1.50 10.46
N PRO A 14 -2.76 0.58 11.35
CA PRO A 14 -1.70 -0.36 11.02
C PRO A 14 -2.05 -1.13 9.75
N ALA A 15 -1.01 -1.37 8.93
CA ALA A 15 -1.13 -2.20 7.75
C ALA A 15 -1.33 -3.67 8.13
N ASN A 16 -2.21 -4.34 7.41
CA ASN A 16 -2.40 -5.78 7.47
C ASN A 16 -1.31 -6.51 6.68
N PRO A 17 -1.01 -7.77 7.02
CA PRO A 17 -0.14 -8.61 6.21
C PRO A 17 -0.60 -8.63 4.74
N GLY A 18 0.34 -8.44 3.81
CA GLY A 18 0.06 -8.39 2.37
C GLY A 18 -0.23 -7.00 1.82
N GLU A 19 -0.50 -6.00 2.66
CA GLU A 19 -0.67 -4.63 2.20
C GLU A 19 0.67 -4.00 1.81
N ARG A 20 0.68 -3.27 0.69
CA ARG A 20 1.89 -2.70 0.11
C ARG A 20 1.81 -1.19 -0.01
N CYS A 21 2.96 -0.56 0.15
CA CYS A 21 3.18 0.84 -0.16
C CYS A 21 3.19 1.04 -1.67
N THR A 22 2.95 2.27 -2.13
CA THR A 22 3.02 2.69 -3.55
C THR A 22 4.38 2.43 -4.20
N CYS A 23 5.43 2.15 -3.42
CA CYS A 23 6.74 1.73 -3.90
C CYS A 23 6.90 0.20 -4.03
N GLY A 24 5.86 -0.58 -3.71
CA GLY A 24 5.87 -2.04 -3.75
C GLY A 24 6.37 -2.72 -2.47
N ARG A 25 6.94 -1.98 -1.51
CA ARG A 25 7.35 -2.55 -0.20
C ARG A 25 6.15 -2.88 0.68
N PRO A 26 6.28 -3.77 1.69
CA PRO A 26 5.24 -3.94 2.70
C PRO A 26 4.89 -2.59 3.36
N ALA A 27 3.60 -2.29 3.45
CA ALA A 27 3.13 -1.13 4.18
C ALA A 27 3.26 -1.38 5.69
N THR A 28 3.49 -0.32 6.45
CA THR A 28 3.46 -0.33 7.91
C THR A 28 2.20 0.38 8.41
N VAL A 29 1.78 1.42 7.69
CA VAL A 29 0.58 2.21 7.97
C VAL A 29 -0.25 2.30 6.70
N VAL A 30 -1.57 2.27 6.84
CA VAL A 30 -2.52 2.57 5.77
C VAL A 30 -3.28 3.83 6.12
N TYR A 31 -3.21 4.81 5.23
CA TYR A 31 -4.01 6.02 5.29
C TYR A 31 -5.31 5.80 4.51
N LEU A 32 -6.44 5.90 5.19
CA LEU A 32 -7.77 5.81 4.60
C LEU A 32 -8.25 7.20 4.23
N THR A 33 -8.57 7.39 2.96
CA THR A 33 -9.27 8.58 2.46
C THR A 33 -10.71 8.62 2.95
N PRO A 34 -11.38 9.79 2.94
CA PRO A 34 -12.81 9.90 3.30
C PRO A 34 -13.72 9.02 2.44
N CYS A 35 -13.28 8.68 1.22
CA CYS A 35 -14.00 7.82 0.27
C CYS A 35 -13.78 6.31 0.53
N GLY A 36 -13.01 5.94 1.56
CA GLY A 36 -12.71 4.54 1.89
C GLY A 36 -11.56 3.92 1.10
N GLU A 37 -10.93 4.65 0.16
CA GLU A 37 -9.70 4.16 -0.49
C GLU A 37 -8.53 4.22 0.49
N GLY A 38 -7.81 3.10 0.63
CA GLY A 38 -6.62 2.99 1.46
C GLY A 38 -5.32 3.11 0.66
N VAL A 39 -4.36 3.88 1.19
CA VAL A 39 -3.01 4.02 0.64
C VAL A 39 -1.99 3.53 1.65
N GLY A 40 -1.16 2.58 1.24
CA GLY A 40 -0.12 2.00 2.07
C GLY A 40 1.11 2.88 2.11
N TYR A 41 1.69 3.00 3.29
CA TYR A 41 2.91 3.75 3.55
C TYR A 41 3.91 2.88 4.31
N CYS A 42 5.11 2.72 3.74
CA CYS A 42 6.19 1.92 4.33
C CYS A 42 7.09 2.70 5.30
N GLY A 43 6.75 3.95 5.64
CA GLY A 43 7.56 4.80 6.52
C GLY A 43 8.69 5.56 5.81
N LEU A 44 8.94 5.27 4.53
CA LEU A 44 10.00 5.88 3.74
C LEU A 44 9.42 6.89 2.76
N SER A 45 9.72 8.18 2.98
CA SER A 45 9.26 9.27 2.11
C SER A 45 10.18 9.50 0.90
N ASN A 46 11.43 9.02 0.96
CA ASN A 46 12.45 9.23 -0.06
C ASN A 46 12.95 7.90 -0.65
N VAL A 47 12.00 7.05 -1.07
CA VAL A 47 12.36 5.83 -1.79
C VAL A 47 12.83 6.18 -3.20
N PRO A 48 13.95 5.60 -3.67
CA PRO A 48 14.40 5.82 -5.04
C PRO A 48 13.30 5.39 -6.01
N ARG A 49 13.06 6.22 -7.03
CA ARG A 49 12.10 5.88 -8.11
C ARG A 49 12.59 4.59 -8.77
N LEU A 50 11.78 3.54 -8.68
CA LEU A 50 12.05 2.29 -9.39
C LEU A 50 12.03 2.57 -10.89
N SER A 51 12.99 2.02 -11.63
CA SER A 51 13.01 2.10 -13.11
C SER A 51 11.77 1.46 -13.74
N THR A 52 11.13 0.54 -13.00
CA THR A 52 9.93 -0.19 -13.42
C THR A 52 8.90 -0.15 -12.29
N CYS A 53 7.67 0.19 -12.60
CA CYS A 53 6.56 0.19 -11.65
C CYS A 53 6.18 -1.25 -11.29
N PRO A 54 6.16 -1.63 -9.99
CA PRO A 54 5.86 -3.00 -9.58
C PRO A 54 4.37 -3.39 -9.72
N PHE A 55 3.48 -2.43 -10.03
CA PHE A 55 2.04 -2.66 -10.15
C PHE A 55 1.61 -2.87 -11.60
N CYS A 56 2.04 -1.99 -12.51
CA CYS A 56 1.69 -2.09 -13.93
C CYS A 56 2.81 -2.67 -14.81
N GLY A 57 4.02 -2.87 -14.28
CA GLY A 57 5.20 -3.27 -15.07
C GLY A 57 5.73 -2.18 -16.01
N GLY A 58 5.14 -0.98 -15.99
CA GLY A 58 5.54 0.16 -16.80
C GLY A 58 6.75 0.92 -16.26
N GLY A 59 7.01 2.12 -16.80
CA GLY A 59 8.09 2.99 -16.34
C GLY A 59 7.86 3.62 -14.95
N PRO A 60 8.78 4.49 -14.49
CA PRO A 60 8.63 5.22 -13.24
C PRO A 60 7.43 6.17 -13.31
N HIS A 61 6.59 6.17 -12.28
CA HIS A 61 5.48 7.11 -12.15
C HIS A 61 5.84 8.24 -11.18
N GLU A 62 5.42 9.46 -11.50
CA GLU A 62 5.60 10.62 -10.61
C GLU A 62 4.54 10.67 -9.51
N ALA A 63 3.40 10.02 -9.76
CA ALA A 63 2.25 9.92 -8.86
C ALA A 63 1.92 8.44 -8.56
N LYS A 64 0.87 8.21 -7.74
CA LYS A 64 0.30 6.87 -7.50
C LYS A 64 -0.01 6.21 -8.84
N CYS A 65 0.44 4.96 -9.01
CA CYS A 65 0.14 4.17 -10.19
C CYS A 65 -1.38 3.94 -10.33
N PRO A 66 -1.97 4.06 -11.53
CA PRO A 66 -3.40 3.79 -11.73
C PRO A 66 -3.76 2.34 -11.41
N ASP A 67 -2.86 1.39 -11.69
CA ASP A 67 -3.00 -0.03 -11.32
C ASP A 67 -2.58 -0.35 -9.88
N TYR A 68 -2.26 0.68 -9.08
CA TYR A 68 -1.94 0.46 -7.67
C TYR A 68 -3.11 -0.19 -6.95
N ARG A 69 -2.82 -1.34 -6.35
CA ARG A 69 -3.71 -2.01 -5.40
C ARG A 69 -3.02 -2.09 -4.05
N LEU A 70 -3.75 -1.70 -3.00
CA LEU A 70 -3.24 -1.75 -1.63
C LEU A 70 -2.84 -3.17 -1.24
N MET A 71 -3.63 -4.15 -1.67
CA MET A 71 -3.31 -5.55 -1.66
C MET A 71 -3.13 -5.96 -3.12
N LEU A 72 -1.93 -6.36 -3.52
CA LEU A 72 -1.78 -7.15 -4.75
C LEU A 72 -2.49 -8.47 -4.42
N ASP A 73 -3.53 -8.85 -5.17
CA ASP A 73 -4.33 -10.05 -4.93
C ASP A 73 -3.46 -11.19 -4.36
N ALA A 74 -3.82 -11.64 -3.15
CA ALA A 74 -3.13 -12.73 -2.45
C ALA A 74 -3.12 -14.03 -3.27
N ASP A 75 -3.90 -14.08 -4.35
CA ASP A 75 -4.05 -15.18 -5.28
C ASP A 75 -2.83 -15.42 -6.19
N ALA A 76 -1.83 -14.53 -6.24
CA ALA A 76 -0.55 -14.83 -6.90
C ALA A 76 0.39 -15.70 -6.03
N TYR A 77 0.09 -15.88 -4.73
CA TYR A 77 0.85 -16.71 -3.79
C TYR A 77 -0.08 -17.62 -2.96
N GLY A 78 -1.21 -18.01 -3.54
CA GLY A 78 -2.20 -18.90 -2.93
C GLY A 78 -2.19 -20.35 -3.42
N ASP A 79 -1.31 -20.70 -4.37
CA ASP A 79 -1.31 -22.02 -5.03
C ASP A 79 -0.03 -22.86 -4.76
N GLN A 80 0.65 -22.66 -3.62
CA GLN A 80 1.85 -23.47 -3.27
C GLN A 80 1.87 -24.00 -1.83
N ALA A 81 0.73 -24.05 -1.13
CA ALA A 81 0.65 -24.62 0.22
C ALA A 81 -0.04 -26.00 0.31
N GLU A 82 -0.44 -26.59 -0.82
CA GLU A 82 -1.06 -27.92 -0.87
C GLU A 82 -0.42 -28.82 -1.94
N GLN A 83 0.92 -28.94 -1.94
CA GLN A 83 1.62 -30.03 -2.64
C GLN A 83 2.62 -30.69 -1.69
N ALA A 84 2.07 -31.28 -0.63
CA ALA A 84 2.76 -32.29 0.15
C ALA A 84 1.77 -33.43 0.37
N MET A 85 1.86 -34.46 -0.47
CA MET A 85 1.45 -35.86 -0.24
C MET A 85 2.00 -36.73 -1.36
#